data_AF-A0A1I4GGT2-F1
#
_entry.id   AF-A0A1I4GGT2-F1
#
_cell.length_a   1.000
_cell.length_b   1.000
_cell.length_c   1.000
_cell.angle_alpha   90.00
_cell.angle_beta   90.00
_cell.angle_gamma   90.00
#
_symmetry.space_group_name_H-M   'P 1'
#
loop_
_entity.id
_entity.type
_entity.pdbx_description
1 polymer ?
#
loop_
_entity_poly.entity_id
_entity_poly.type
_entity_poly.pdbx_seq_one_letter_code
_entity_poly.pdbx_strand_id
1 'polypeptide(L)'
;MIVTSRAGAPAGDLQIASTVADVLARRAALERPPVSLAIPDAVALGVAAMFRSSTPSGQVLDRFLRTGSAEADALIEAARTEQAYASPEGHAALYCLIGWVRARLHRQTAAASTAV
;
A
#
# COMPACT_ATOMS: atom_id res chain seq x y z
N MET A 1 -7.42 6.90 -10.96
CA MET A 1 -7.76 7.69 -9.74
C MET A 1 -6.48 7.84 -8.96
N ILE A 2 -6.12 9.07 -8.57
CA ILE A 2 -4.92 9.34 -7.77
C ILE A 2 -5.17 8.99 -6.31
N VAL A 3 -4.24 8.25 -5.72
CA VAL A 3 -4.16 8.03 -4.27
C VAL A 3 -2.97 8.78 -3.69
N THR A 4 -3.16 9.35 -2.50
CA THR A 4 -2.17 10.20 -1.84
C THR A 4 -1.97 9.78 -0.39
N SER A 5 -0.70 9.59 -0.02
CA SER A 5 -0.20 9.47 1.35
C SER A 5 -0.13 10.85 2.00
N ARG A 6 -0.50 10.93 3.28
CA ARG A 6 -0.38 12.13 4.12
C ARG A 6 0.85 12.08 5.03
N ALA A 7 1.64 11.00 4.97
CA ALA A 7 2.85 10.87 5.78
C ALA A 7 3.98 11.72 5.18
N GLY A 8 4.72 12.43 6.05
CA GLY A 8 5.90 13.21 5.64
C GLY A 8 7.19 12.39 5.49
N ALA A 9 7.22 11.15 6.00
CA ALA A 9 8.37 10.26 5.92
C ALA A 9 7.92 8.78 5.87
N PRO A 10 8.71 7.90 5.23
CA PRO A 10 8.47 6.46 5.25
C PRO A 10 8.75 5.87 6.64
N ALA A 11 8.02 4.81 6.99
CA ALA A 11 8.32 3.98 8.15
C ALA A 11 9.61 3.16 7.92
N GLY A 12 10.33 2.84 9.00
CA GLY A 12 11.50 1.95 8.94
C GLY A 12 11.12 0.46 8.95
N ASP A 13 12.07 -0.40 8.58
CA ASP A 13 11.86 -1.83 8.32
C ASP A 13 11.16 -2.58 9.47
N LEU A 14 11.58 -2.36 10.73
CA LEU A 14 10.97 -3.01 11.89
C LEU A 14 9.49 -2.61 12.05
N GLN A 15 9.18 -1.33 11.84
CA GLN A 15 7.82 -0.82 11.92
C GLN A 15 6.96 -1.34 10.77
N ILE A 16 7.53 -1.48 9.57
CA ILE A 16 6.84 -2.11 8.43
C ILE A 16 6.48 -3.55 8.78
N ALA A 17 7.46 -4.33 9.24
CA ALA A 17 7.29 -5.74 9.56
C ALA A 17 6.21 -5.95 10.64
N SER A 18 6.30 -5.23 11.76
CA SER A 18 5.31 -5.34 12.84
C SER A 18 3.91 -4.93 12.38
N THR A 19 3.79 -3.82 11.65
CA THR A 19 2.48 -3.31 11.21
C THR A 19 1.83 -4.24 10.18
N VAL A 20 2.61 -4.80 9.25
CA VAL A 20 2.12 -5.78 8.28
C VAL A 20 1.62 -7.04 9.01
N ALA A 21 2.39 -7.56 9.96
CA ALA A 21 1.99 -8.71 10.76
C ALA A 21 0.68 -8.44 11.52
N ASP A 22 0.56 -7.28 12.17
CA ASP A 22 -0.64 -6.88 12.93
C ASP A 22 -1.88 -6.76 12.03
N VAL A 23 -1.74 -6.14 10.85
CA VAL A 23 -2.86 -6.01 9.90
C VAL A 23 -3.31 -7.38 9.40
N LEU A 24 -2.36 -8.28 9.08
CA LEU A 24 -2.69 -9.63 8.62
C LEU A 24 -3.32 -10.46 9.73
N ALA A 25 -2.82 -10.40 10.96
CA ALA A 25 -3.41 -11.07 12.11
C ALA A 25 -4.86 -10.61 12.36
N ARG A 26 -5.10 -9.29 12.31
CA ARG A 26 -6.45 -8.72 12.46
C ARG A 26 -7.38 -9.11 11.32
N ARG A 27 -6.89 -9.22 10.09
CA ARG A 27 -7.67 -9.71 8.95
C ARG A 27 -8.02 -11.19 9.13
N ALA A 28 -7.08 -12.02 9.56
CA ALA A 28 -7.30 -13.45 9.77
C ALA A 28 -8.33 -13.73 10.89
N ALA A 29 -8.48 -12.82 11.85
CA ALA A 29 -9.46 -12.93 12.93
C ALA A 29 -10.91 -12.58 12.52
N LEU A 30 -11.14 -12.12 11.28
CA LEU A 30 -12.45 -11.69 10.81
C LEU A 30 -12.90 -12.55 9.62
N GLU A 31 -14.15 -13.02 9.65
CA GLU A 31 -14.75 -13.76 8.52
C GLU A 31 -14.81 -12.88 7.25
N ARG A 32 -15.11 -11.59 7.42
CA ARG A 32 -15.20 -10.60 6.35
C ARG A 32 -14.49 -9.31 6.76
N PRO A 33 -13.16 -9.21 6.57
CA PRO A 33 -12.39 -8.04 6.98
C PRO A 33 -12.83 -6.80 6.18
N PRO A 34 -13.03 -5.64 6.81
CA PRO A 34 -13.41 -4.43 6.09
C PRO A 34 -12.23 -3.90 5.24
N VAL A 35 -12.53 -3.32 4.08
CA VAL A 35 -11.51 -2.74 3.18
C VAL A 35 -10.73 -1.60 3.84
N SER A 36 -11.32 -0.93 4.83
CA SER A 36 -10.67 0.13 5.62
C SER A 36 -9.59 -0.40 6.56
N LEU A 37 -9.54 -1.71 6.85
CA LEU A 37 -8.45 -2.33 7.61
C LEU A 37 -7.23 -2.48 6.70
N ALA A 38 -6.39 -1.44 6.70
CA ALA A 38 -5.18 -1.35 5.90
C ALA A 38 -4.02 -0.76 6.71
N ILE A 39 -2.80 -0.91 6.19
CA ILE A 39 -1.59 -0.30 6.76
C ILE A 39 -1.68 1.24 6.75
N PRO A 40 -0.96 1.95 7.63
CA PRO A 40 -0.93 3.41 7.62
C PRO A 40 -0.05 3.96 6.49
N ASP A 41 -0.22 5.25 6.20
CA ASP A 41 0.46 5.98 5.12
C ASP A 41 2.00 5.87 5.17
N ALA A 42 2.60 6.00 6.35
CA ALA A 42 4.05 5.90 6.50
C ALA A 42 4.56 4.50 6.14
N VAL A 43 3.80 3.45 6.48
CA VAL A 43 4.15 2.07 6.12
C VAL A 43 3.95 1.83 4.63
N ALA A 44 2.92 2.41 4.00
CA ALA A 44 2.77 2.34 2.55
C ALA A 44 3.97 2.95 1.80
N LEU A 45 4.48 4.10 2.26
CA LEU A 45 5.72 4.70 1.74
C LEU A 45 6.95 3.84 2.03
N GLY A 46 7.03 3.26 3.24
CA GLY A 46 8.11 2.35 3.62
C GLY A 46 8.20 1.12 2.71
N VAL A 47 7.07 0.47 2.44
CA VAL A 47 7.02 -0.65 1.48
C VAL A 47 7.47 -0.20 0.10
N ALA A 48 7.04 0.97 -0.38
CA ALA A 48 7.50 1.50 -1.66
C ALA A 48 9.02 1.75 -1.69
N ALA A 49 9.60 2.19 -0.57
CA ALA A 49 11.05 2.36 -0.44
C ALA A 49 11.83 1.05 -0.50
N MET A 50 11.29 -0.04 0.05
CA MET A 50 11.93 -1.37 0.00
C MET A 50 12.01 -1.92 -1.43
N PHE A 51 11.02 -1.61 -2.27
CA PHE A 51 10.86 -2.18 -3.61
C PHE A 51 11.18 -1.21 -4.75
N ARG A 52 11.70 -0.02 -4.44
CA ARG A 52 12.17 0.91 -5.48
C ARG A 52 13.37 0.31 -6.22
N SER A 53 13.38 0.43 -7.54
CA SER A 53 14.48 -0.05 -8.39
C SER A 53 14.44 0.59 -9.76
N SER A 54 15.37 0.22 -10.65
CA SER A 54 15.39 0.70 -12.04
C SER A 54 14.37 0.00 -12.95
N THR A 55 13.69 -1.05 -12.48
CA THR A 55 12.63 -1.72 -13.26
C THR A 55 11.42 -0.80 -13.45
N PRO A 56 10.56 -1.03 -14.47
CA PRO A 56 9.37 -0.22 -14.66
C PRO A 56 8.44 -0.16 -13.43
N SER A 57 8.21 -1.29 -12.75
CA SER A 57 7.45 -1.38 -11.51
C SER A 57 8.16 -0.68 -10.35
N GLY A 58 9.48 -0.86 -10.22
CA GLY A 58 10.30 -0.17 -9.23
C GLY A 58 10.27 1.36 -9.37
N GLN A 59 10.20 1.88 -10.59
CA GLN A 59 10.09 3.32 -10.85
C GLN A 59 8.73 3.90 -10.45
N VAL A 60 7.65 3.12 -10.55
CA VAL A 60 6.33 3.53 -10.03
C VAL A 60 6.37 3.66 -8.51
N LEU A 61 6.99 2.68 -7.84
CA LEU A 61 7.15 2.69 -6.38
C LEU A 61 8.08 3.83 -5.91
N ASP A 62 9.17 4.08 -6.63
CA ASP A 62 10.05 5.21 -6.35
C ASP A 62 9.33 6.55 -6.51
N ARG A 63 8.54 6.71 -7.58
CA ARG A 63 7.74 7.92 -7.78
C ARG A 63 6.76 8.11 -6.63
N PHE A 64 6.02 7.06 -6.25
CA PHE A 64 5.09 7.11 -5.14
C PHE A 64 5.79 7.49 -3.82
N LEU A 65 6.96 6.91 -3.54
CA LEU A 65 7.77 7.27 -2.38
C LEU A 65 8.13 8.76 -2.35
N ARG A 66 8.59 9.31 -3.48
CA ARG A 66 9.07 10.71 -3.54
C ARG A 66 7.95 11.75 -3.48
N THR A 67 6.81 11.46 -4.12
CA THR A 67 5.71 12.44 -4.24
C THR A 67 4.60 12.21 -3.23
N GLY A 68 4.59 11.06 -2.57
CA GLY A 68 3.47 10.58 -1.77
C GLY A 68 2.20 10.30 -2.57
N SER A 69 2.24 10.36 -3.91
CA SER A 69 1.05 10.24 -4.77
C SER A 69 1.30 9.39 -6.01
N ALA A 70 0.31 8.59 -6.40
CA ALA A 70 0.39 7.77 -7.60
C ALA A 70 -1.00 7.48 -8.19
N GLU A 71 -1.04 7.12 -9.47
CA GLU A 71 -2.23 6.49 -10.06
C GLU A 71 -2.44 5.11 -9.43
N ALA A 72 -3.65 4.87 -8.93
CA ALA A 72 -3.97 3.67 -8.17
C ALA A 72 -3.72 2.37 -8.95
N ASP A 73 -4.14 2.32 -10.22
CA ASP A 73 -3.98 1.11 -11.05
C ASP A 73 -2.51 0.83 -11.32
N ALA A 74 -1.73 1.87 -11.64
CA ALA A 74 -0.30 1.74 -11.85
C ALA A 74 0.42 1.23 -10.58
N LEU A 75 0.03 1.75 -9.40
CA LEU A 75 0.62 1.33 -8.13
C LEU A 75 0.22 -0.11 -7.75
N ILE A 76 -1.01 -0.54 -8.04
CA ILE A 76 -1.47 -1.92 -7.84
C ILE A 76 -0.73 -2.88 -8.75
N GLU A 77 -0.62 -2.56 -10.04
CA GLU A 77 0.07 -3.41 -11.01
C GLU A 77 1.56 -3.49 -10.70
N ALA A 78 2.22 -2.38 -10.36
CA ALA A 78 3.61 -2.41 -9.91
C ALA A 78 3.80 -3.32 -8.69
N ALA A 79 2.92 -3.21 -7.68
CA ALA A 79 2.99 -4.07 -6.49
C ALA A 79 2.77 -5.55 -6.83
N ARG A 80 1.84 -5.87 -7.74
CA ARG A 80 1.60 -7.25 -8.22
C ARG A 80 2.79 -7.83 -8.98
N THR A 81 3.43 -7.02 -9.83
CA THR A 81 4.64 -7.43 -10.54
C THR A 81 5.75 -7.78 -9.55
N GLU A 82 6.02 -6.91 -8.58
CA GLU A 82 7.06 -7.17 -7.56
C GLU A 82 6.71 -8.37 -6.67
N GLN A 83 5.42 -8.63 -6.40
CA GLN A 83 4.97 -9.79 -5.62
C GLN A 83 5.38 -11.14 -6.22
N ALA A 84 5.59 -11.22 -7.54
CA ALA A 84 5.99 -12.44 -8.22
C ALA A 84 7.45 -12.83 -7.93
N TYR A 85 8.27 -11.90 -7.45
CA TYR A 85 9.70 -12.08 -7.21
C TYR A 85 10.11 -11.86 -5.74
N ALA A 86 9.20 -11.32 -4.92
CA ALA A 86 9.46 -11.02 -3.53
C ALA A 86 9.58 -12.28 -2.64
N SER A 87 10.28 -12.14 -1.50
CA SER A 87 10.21 -13.11 -0.40
C SER A 87 8.77 -13.21 0.15
N PRO A 88 8.44 -14.20 0.98
CA PRO A 88 7.12 -14.28 1.63
C PRO A 88 6.74 -13.01 2.41
N GLU A 89 7.68 -12.44 3.17
CA GLU A 89 7.49 -11.20 3.94
C GLU A 89 7.29 -10.00 3.00
N GLY A 90 8.09 -9.95 1.93
CA GLY A 90 7.95 -8.94 0.89
C GLY A 90 6.61 -9.02 0.18
N HIS A 91 6.16 -10.23 -0.14
CA HIS A 91 4.86 -10.49 -0.76
C HIS A 91 3.71 -10.00 0.14
N ALA A 92 3.80 -10.29 1.44
CA ALA A 92 2.85 -9.84 2.46
C ALA A 92 2.80 -8.30 2.57
N ALA A 93 3.96 -7.64 2.53
CA ALA A 93 4.06 -6.19 2.56
C ALA A 93 3.41 -5.54 1.32
N LEU A 94 3.71 -6.05 0.12
CA LEU A 94 3.10 -5.59 -1.13
C LEU A 94 1.59 -5.87 -1.18
N TYR A 95 1.14 -7.01 -0.63
CA TYR A 95 -0.29 -7.32 -0.48
C TYR A 95 -1.00 -6.27 0.38
N CYS A 96 -0.35 -5.86 1.47
CA CYS A 96 -0.86 -4.80 2.35
C CYS A 96 -0.88 -3.43 1.66
N LEU A 97 0.13 -3.12 0.83
CA LEU A 97 0.15 -1.90 0.00
C LEU A 97 -1.04 -1.86 -0.97
N ILE A 98 -1.33 -2.95 -1.68
CA ILE A 98 -2.52 -3.06 -2.54
C ILE A 98 -3.80 -2.83 -1.72
N GLY A 99 -3.86 -3.40 -0.52
CA GLY A 99 -4.97 -3.17 0.42
C GLY A 99 -5.13 -1.69 0.80
N TRP A 100 -4.03 -0.97 1.05
CA TRP A 100 -4.06 0.47 1.32
C TRP A 100 -4.57 1.29 0.14
N VAL A 101 -4.15 0.97 -1.09
CA VAL A 101 -4.67 1.63 -2.30
C VAL A 101 -6.18 1.44 -2.41
N ARG A 102 -6.67 0.21 -2.23
CA ARG A 102 -8.11 -0.10 -2.26
C ARG A 102 -8.90 0.64 -1.17
N ALA A 103 -8.36 0.73 0.04
CA ALA A 103 -8.97 1.48 1.14
C ALA A 103 -9.14 2.97 0.78
N ARG A 104 -8.15 3.55 0.08
CA ARG A 104 -8.17 4.94 -0.39
C ARG A 104 -9.22 5.16 -1.46
N LEU A 105 -9.26 4.30 -2.48
CA LEU A 105 -10.27 4.37 -3.53
C LEU A 105 -11.68 4.27 -2.94
N HIS A 106 -11.91 3.31 -2.05
CA HIS A 106 -13.21 3.14 -1.39
C HIS A 106 -13.65 4.41 -0.63
N ARG A 107 -12.72 5.06 0.09
CA ARG A 107 -13.01 6.32 0.79
C ARG A 107 -13.33 7.46 -0.18
N GLN A 108 -12.62 7.55 -1.30
CA GLN A 108 -12.86 8.59 -2.32
C GLN A 108 -14.22 8.40 -3.00
N THR A 109 -14.58 7.16 -3.35
CA THR A 109 -15.90 6.84 -3.90
C THR A 109 -17.01 7.17 -2.89
N ALA A 110 -16.87 6.76 -1.62
CA ALA A 110 -17.86 7.06 -0.59
C ALA A 110 -18.05 8.56 -0.35
N ALA A 111 -16.96 9.35 -0.39
CA ALA A 111 -17.04 10.80 -0.30
C ALA A 111 -17.76 11.43 -1.50
N ALA A 112 -17.49 10.93 -2.72
CA ALA A 112 -18.18 11.40 -3.92
C ALA A 112 -19.69 11.10 -3.88
N SER A 113 -20.10 9.96 -3.32
CA SER A 113 -21.51 9.58 -3.18
C SER A 113 -22.28 10.38 -2.12
N THR A 114 -21.60 11.01 -1.16
CA THR A 114 -22.24 11.84 -0.11
C THR A 114 -22.43 13.29 -0.54
N ALA A 115 -21.75 13.72 -1.62
CA ALA A 115 -21.78 15.08 -2.12
C ALA A 115 -22.87 15.33 -3.19
N VAL A 116 -23.74 14.35 -3.44
CA VAL A 116 -24.89 14.38 -4.37
C VAL A 116 -26.17 14.32 -3.57
#